data_AF-A0A972KF00-F1
#
_entry.id   AF-A0A972KF00-F1
#
_cell.length_a   1.000
_cell.length_b   1.000
_cell.length_c   1.000
_cell.angle_alpha   90.00
_cell.angle_beta   90.00
_cell.angle_gamma   90.00
#
_symmetry.space_group_name_H-M   'P 1'
#
loop_
_entity.id
_entity.type
_entity.pdbx_description
1 polymer ?
#
loop_
_entity_poly.entity_id
_entity_poly.type
_entity_poly.pdbx_seq_one_letter_code
_entity_poly.pdbx_strand_id
1 'polypeptide(L)'
;MTSARTRSLALLTTLSIFASACSTDSSSGDCARVERESLAEDSAVHVIASASVRYSSLPPTSGAHSPGPELGVYERTLSFPEQVGVLERGDVVIQFDPGALEPHDLDFLRSTYATDAVIFPATDLTDALVMTAWRTRQRCRSFDSDAVASFISENREANIAHPDDN
;
A
#
# COMPACT_ATOMS: atom_id res chain seq x y z
N MET A 1 54.90 -22.59 -63.97
CA MET A 1 54.72 -23.19 -62.64
C MET A 1 54.70 -22.08 -61.61
N THR A 2 53.54 -21.71 -61.07
CA THR A 2 53.33 -21.37 -59.65
C THR A 2 51.85 -21.08 -59.42
N SER A 3 51.27 -21.89 -58.54
CA SER A 3 49.89 -21.86 -58.07
C SER A 3 49.78 -20.90 -56.87
N ALA A 4 48.71 -20.13 -56.77
CA ALA A 4 48.32 -19.48 -55.51
C ALA A 4 46.83 -19.75 -55.25
N ARG A 5 46.59 -20.45 -54.13
CA ARG A 5 45.28 -20.90 -53.65
C ARG A 5 44.59 -19.82 -52.83
N THR A 6 43.30 -19.64 -53.13
CA THR A 6 42.12 -19.50 -52.25
C THR A 6 42.32 -19.04 -50.81
N ARG A 7 41.54 -18.02 -50.37
CA ARG A 7 40.83 -18.04 -49.07
C ARG A 7 39.53 -17.23 -49.14
N SER A 8 38.40 -17.95 -49.15
CA SER A 8 37.07 -17.41 -48.90
C SER A 8 36.94 -16.98 -47.43
N LEU A 9 36.49 -15.77 -47.17
CA LEU A 9 36.00 -15.34 -45.86
C LEU A 9 34.46 -15.35 -45.90
N ALA A 10 33.86 -16.34 -45.24
CA ALA A 10 32.43 -16.34 -44.96
C ALA A 10 32.19 -15.51 -43.70
N LEU A 11 31.50 -14.37 -43.86
CA LEU A 11 31.13 -13.48 -42.76
C LEU A 11 29.79 -13.98 -42.18
N LEU A 12 29.85 -14.69 -41.05
CA LEU A 12 28.66 -15.09 -40.29
C LEU A 12 28.21 -13.91 -39.41
N THR A 13 27.23 -13.14 -39.89
CA THR A 13 26.54 -12.13 -39.08
C THR A 13 25.49 -12.82 -38.21
N THR A 14 25.74 -12.93 -36.91
CA THR A 14 24.76 -13.41 -35.93
C THR A 14 23.73 -12.31 -35.66
N LEU A 15 22.46 -12.61 -35.98
CA LEU A 15 21.30 -11.75 -35.72
C LEU A 15 20.84 -11.96 -34.27
N SER A 16 21.22 -11.06 -33.36
CA SER A 16 20.74 -11.06 -31.98
C SER A 16 19.36 -10.41 -31.89
N ILE A 17 18.32 -11.23 -31.82
CA ILE A 17 16.94 -10.80 -31.56
C ILE A 17 16.80 -10.62 -30.05
N PHE A 18 16.93 -9.38 -29.56
CA PHE A 18 16.51 -9.03 -28.20
C PHE A 18 14.98 -8.94 -28.17
N ALA A 19 14.33 -10.02 -27.73
CA ALA A 19 12.93 -9.96 -27.34
C ALA A 19 12.85 -9.23 -25.99
N SER A 20 12.59 -7.93 -26.02
CA SER A 20 12.12 -7.20 -24.83
C SER A 20 10.74 -7.72 -24.49
N ALA A 21 10.68 -8.66 -23.55
CA ALA A 21 9.44 -8.97 -22.84
C ALA A 21 9.08 -7.72 -22.02
N CYS A 22 8.17 -6.90 -22.53
CA CYS A 22 7.43 -5.98 -21.69
C CYS A 22 6.59 -6.84 -20.76
N SER A 23 7.01 -6.98 -19.51
CA SER A 23 6.13 -7.46 -18.46
C SER A 23 4.99 -6.45 -18.34
N THR A 24 3.85 -6.77 -18.95
CA THR A 24 2.60 -6.14 -18.56
C THR A 24 2.42 -6.49 -17.10
N ASP A 25 2.59 -5.50 -16.22
CA ASP A 25 2.25 -5.58 -14.81
C ASP A 25 0.73 -5.77 -14.71
N SER A 26 0.26 -6.98 -14.94
CA SER A 26 -1.08 -7.38 -14.58
C SER A 26 -1.11 -7.39 -13.07
N SER A 27 -1.76 -6.40 -12.47
CA SER A 27 -2.32 -6.55 -11.14
C SER A 27 -3.20 -7.80 -11.18
N SER A 28 -2.66 -8.93 -10.74
CA SER A 28 -3.43 -10.15 -10.56
C SER A 28 -4.29 -9.94 -9.31
N GLY A 29 -5.40 -9.22 -9.48
CA GLY A 29 -6.32 -8.85 -8.41
C GLY A 29 -7.03 -7.53 -8.69
N ASP A 30 -8.19 -7.34 -8.08
CA ASP A 30 -8.94 -6.07 -8.08
C ASP A 30 -8.25 -4.96 -7.24
N CYS A 31 -7.12 -5.30 -6.62
CA CYS A 31 -6.21 -4.39 -5.94
C CYS A 31 -5.15 -3.80 -6.89
N ALA A 32 -5.00 -2.48 -6.83
CA ALA A 32 -3.91 -1.76 -7.47
C ALA A 32 -2.56 -2.12 -6.83
N ARG A 33 -1.48 -1.71 -7.50
CA ARG A 33 -0.12 -1.79 -6.96
C ARG A 33 -0.01 -1.01 -5.64
N VAL A 34 0.79 -1.52 -4.72
CA VAL A 34 1.19 -0.82 -3.50
C VAL A 34 2.00 0.44 -3.85
N GLU A 35 1.53 1.60 -3.39
CA GLU A 35 2.12 2.92 -3.60
C GLU A 35 2.91 3.34 -2.35
N ARG A 36 4.13 3.87 -2.54
CA ARG A 36 4.94 4.44 -1.47
C ARG A 36 5.12 5.94 -1.67
N GLU A 37 4.83 6.71 -0.62
CA GLU A 37 4.82 8.16 -0.63
C GLU A 37 6.04 8.76 0.08
N SER A 38 6.34 10.02 -0.24
CA SER A 38 7.32 10.81 0.50
C SER A 38 6.82 11.09 1.92
N LEU A 39 7.74 11.14 2.88
CA LEU A 39 7.40 11.55 4.24
C LEU A 39 6.94 13.01 4.24
N ALA A 40 5.81 13.31 4.87
CA ALA A 40 5.34 14.67 5.05
C ALA A 40 6.25 15.44 6.02
N GLU A 41 6.50 16.72 5.73
CA GLU A 41 7.42 17.56 6.52
C GLU A 41 6.94 17.77 7.97
N ASP A 42 5.64 17.69 8.20
CA ASP A 42 4.98 17.86 9.51
C ASP A 42 4.75 16.54 10.25
N SER A 43 5.40 15.43 9.83
CA SER A 43 5.20 14.12 10.44
C SER A 43 5.55 14.05 11.93
N ALA A 44 6.43 14.92 12.42
CA ALA A 44 6.81 15.01 13.84
C ALA A 44 5.85 15.89 14.68
N VAL A 45 4.78 16.41 14.09
CA VAL A 45 3.87 17.36 14.76
C VAL A 45 2.68 16.63 15.38
N HIS A 46 2.60 16.63 16.70
CA HIS A 46 1.41 16.20 17.43
C HIS A 46 0.32 17.27 17.43
N VAL A 47 -0.90 16.86 17.14
CA VAL A 47 -2.10 17.70 17.15
C VAL A 47 -3.22 17.01 17.94
N ILE A 48 -4.30 17.74 18.22
CA ILE A 48 -5.55 17.15 18.72
C ILE A 48 -6.32 16.51 17.55
N ALA A 49 -7.10 15.45 17.81
CA ALA A 49 -7.85 14.72 16.78
C ALA A 49 -8.80 15.59 15.94
N SER A 50 -9.33 16.68 16.53
CA SER A 50 -10.24 17.62 15.85
C SER A 50 -9.53 18.73 15.08
N ALA A 51 -8.19 18.74 15.03
CA ALA A 51 -7.44 19.75 14.30
C ALA A 51 -7.70 19.66 12.80
N SER A 52 -7.88 20.82 12.16
CA SER A 52 -7.92 20.89 10.70
C SER A 52 -6.49 20.91 10.16
N VAL A 53 -6.05 19.76 9.68
CA VAL A 53 -4.73 19.54 9.06
C VAL A 53 -4.90 19.28 7.58
N ARG A 54 -3.97 19.75 6.75
CA ARG A 54 -3.92 19.45 5.32
C ARG A 54 -2.90 18.35 5.09
N TYR A 55 -3.33 17.26 4.47
CA TYR A 55 -2.45 16.16 4.08
C TYR A 55 -2.15 16.21 2.58
N SER A 56 -0.99 15.68 2.20
CA SER A 56 -0.57 15.54 0.80
C SER A 56 -1.30 14.43 0.05
N SER A 57 -1.95 13.52 0.78
CA SER A 57 -2.66 12.36 0.22
C SER A 57 -3.96 12.06 0.97
N LEU A 58 -4.83 11.30 0.30
CA LEU A 58 -6.15 10.90 0.80
C LEU A 58 -6.38 9.39 0.52
N PRO A 59 -6.56 8.55 1.55
CA PRO A 59 -6.26 8.83 2.96
C PRO A 59 -4.77 9.14 3.18
N PRO A 60 -4.42 9.87 4.24
CA PRO A 60 -3.03 10.23 4.51
C PRO A 60 -2.20 9.03 4.96
N THR A 61 -0.94 8.98 4.53
CA THR A 61 0.01 7.94 4.96
C THR A 61 1.10 8.43 5.91
N SER A 62 1.18 9.75 6.16
CA SER A 62 2.09 10.41 7.10
C SER A 62 1.63 11.86 7.34
N GLY A 63 2.25 12.57 8.29
CA GLY A 63 1.98 13.99 8.59
C GLY A 63 1.62 14.23 10.05
N ALA A 64 1.12 15.43 10.35
CA ALA A 64 0.74 15.77 11.72
C ALA A 64 -0.37 14.85 12.22
N HIS A 65 -0.30 14.42 13.48
CA HIS A 65 -1.12 13.31 13.96
C HIS A 65 -1.50 13.42 15.44
N SER A 66 -2.46 12.60 15.85
CA SER A 66 -2.92 12.45 17.22
C SER A 66 -2.98 10.97 17.58
N PRO A 67 -2.88 10.58 18.86
CA PRO A 67 -3.03 9.18 19.24
C PRO A 67 -4.28 8.54 18.63
N GLY A 68 -4.07 7.48 17.85
CA GLY A 68 -5.15 6.68 17.27
C GLY A 68 -5.64 5.59 18.24
N PRO A 69 -6.77 4.95 17.96
CA PRO A 69 -7.24 3.83 18.77
C PRO A 69 -6.33 2.60 18.60
N GLU A 70 -6.50 1.60 19.47
CA GLU A 70 -5.82 0.30 19.36
C GLU A 70 -6.31 -0.51 18.15
N LEU A 71 -5.66 -1.65 17.86
CA LEU A 71 -6.12 -2.60 16.85
C LEU A 71 -7.55 -3.06 17.14
N GLY A 72 -8.36 -3.18 16.08
CA GLY A 72 -9.76 -3.57 16.22
C GLY A 72 -10.67 -3.03 15.12
N VAL A 73 -11.95 -3.36 15.25
CA VAL A 73 -13.02 -2.88 14.38
C VAL A 73 -13.75 -1.72 15.05
N TYR A 74 -13.94 -0.63 14.31
CA TYR A 74 -14.62 0.57 14.78
C TYR A 74 -15.81 0.90 13.86
N GLU A 75 -16.95 1.20 14.47
CA GLU A 75 -18.18 1.57 13.74
C GLU A 75 -18.23 3.06 13.35
N ARG A 76 -17.20 3.83 13.74
CA ARG A 76 -17.07 5.25 13.38
C ARG A 76 -15.90 5.44 12.42
N THR A 77 -16.02 6.41 11.53
CA THR A 77 -14.87 6.92 10.77
C THR A 77 -13.87 7.59 11.72
N LEU A 78 -12.58 7.30 11.55
CA LEU A 78 -11.52 7.97 12.29
C LEU A 78 -11.13 9.29 11.63
N SER A 79 -10.78 10.28 12.44
CA SER A 79 -10.18 11.51 11.92
C SER A 79 -8.82 11.23 11.29
N PHE A 80 -8.40 12.03 10.31
CA PHE A 80 -7.09 11.86 9.70
C PHE A 80 -5.92 11.92 10.70
N PRO A 81 -5.90 12.83 11.70
CA PRO A 81 -4.87 12.77 12.73
C PRO A 81 -4.83 11.46 13.52
N GLU A 82 -6.00 10.87 13.87
CA GLU A 82 -6.06 9.57 14.52
C GLU A 82 -5.52 8.46 13.61
N GLN A 83 -5.88 8.48 12.32
CA GLN A 83 -5.39 7.50 11.35
C GLN A 83 -3.87 7.54 11.28
N VAL A 84 -3.27 8.71 11.09
CA VAL A 84 -1.81 8.85 11.00
C VAL A 84 -1.12 8.43 12.30
N GLY A 85 -1.74 8.65 13.47
CA GLY A 85 -1.21 8.14 14.74
C GLY A 85 -1.24 6.62 14.87
N VAL A 86 -2.17 5.92 14.20
CA VAL A 86 -2.10 4.45 14.06
C VAL A 86 -0.90 4.07 13.18
N LEU A 87 -0.71 4.77 12.06
CA LEU A 87 0.36 4.49 11.11
C LEU A 87 1.75 4.75 11.72
N GLU A 88 1.90 5.80 12.52
CA GLU A 88 3.14 6.18 13.21
C GLU A 88 3.60 5.07 14.19
N ARG A 89 2.65 4.39 14.85
CA ARG A 89 2.98 3.20 15.68
C ARG A 89 3.36 1.96 14.86
N GLY A 90 3.35 2.05 13.52
CA GLY A 90 3.65 0.94 12.62
C GLY A 90 2.49 -0.03 12.42
N ASP A 91 1.27 0.34 12.79
CA ASP A 91 0.07 -0.45 12.52
C ASP A 91 -0.57 -0.11 11.16
N VAL A 92 -1.48 -0.97 10.71
CA VAL A 92 -2.22 -0.80 9.46
C VAL A 92 -3.62 -0.27 9.73
N VAL A 93 -4.05 0.68 8.92
CA VAL A 93 -5.44 1.14 8.83
C VAL A 93 -6.09 0.54 7.58
N ILE A 94 -7.29 0.01 7.74
CA ILE A 94 -8.14 -0.47 6.64
C ILE A 94 -9.45 0.32 6.65
N GLN A 95 -9.65 1.08 5.59
CA GLN A 95 -10.88 1.81 5.30
C GLN A 95 -11.70 1.05 4.29
N PHE A 96 -12.99 0.86 4.54
CA PHE A 96 -13.91 0.22 3.61
C PHE A 96 -15.13 1.08 3.34
N ASP A 97 -15.67 1.00 2.12
CA ASP A 97 -16.97 1.57 1.80
C ASP A 97 -18.07 0.56 2.20
N PRO A 98 -18.93 0.87 3.17
CA PRO A 98 -19.99 -0.04 3.62
C PRO A 98 -21.02 -0.37 2.54
N GLY A 99 -21.11 0.42 1.46
CA GLY A 99 -21.99 0.18 0.33
C GLY A 99 -21.36 -0.61 -0.83
N ALA A 100 -20.04 -0.79 -0.81
CA ALA A 100 -19.31 -1.44 -1.91
C ALA A 100 -18.90 -2.89 -1.63
N LEU A 101 -18.86 -3.30 -0.35
CA LEU A 101 -18.52 -4.67 0.05
C LEU A 101 -19.77 -5.52 0.27
N GLU A 102 -19.71 -6.77 -0.16
CA GLU A 102 -20.72 -7.76 0.20
C GLU A 102 -20.69 -8.04 1.71
N PRO A 103 -21.84 -8.31 2.37
CA PRO A 103 -21.88 -8.50 3.83
C PRO A 103 -20.95 -9.61 4.33
N HIS A 104 -20.81 -10.70 3.57
CA HIS A 104 -19.94 -11.81 3.94
C HIS A 104 -18.44 -11.47 3.87
N ASP A 105 -18.03 -10.64 2.92
CA ASP A 105 -16.65 -10.14 2.81
C ASP A 105 -16.33 -9.19 3.95
N LEU A 106 -17.28 -8.32 4.31
CA LEU A 106 -17.12 -7.41 5.43
C LEU A 106 -17.01 -8.18 6.77
N ASP A 107 -17.85 -9.20 6.97
CA ASP A 107 -17.77 -10.07 8.15
C ASP A 107 -16.44 -10.84 8.20
N PHE A 108 -15.95 -11.33 7.07
CA PHE A 108 -14.65 -11.98 6.97
C PHE A 108 -13.50 -11.02 7.30
N LEU A 109 -13.48 -9.83 6.69
CA LEU A 109 -12.48 -8.78 6.92
C LEU A 109 -12.40 -8.45 8.42
N ARG A 110 -13.56 -8.19 9.04
CA ARG A 110 -13.67 -7.82 10.46
C ARG A 110 -13.23 -8.95 11.39
N SER A 111 -13.67 -10.18 11.14
CA SER A 111 -13.36 -11.32 12.01
C SER A 111 -11.91 -11.81 11.89
N THR A 112 -11.32 -11.67 10.70
CA THR A 112 -9.97 -12.19 10.42
C THR A 112 -8.87 -11.22 10.85
N TYR A 113 -9.04 -9.91 10.63
CA TYR A 113 -7.94 -8.95 10.74
C TYR A 113 -8.08 -7.94 11.90
N ALA A 114 -9.08 -8.08 12.77
CA ALA A 114 -9.27 -7.19 13.92
C ALA A 114 -8.07 -7.12 14.87
N THR A 115 -7.25 -8.17 14.92
CA THR A 115 -6.04 -8.23 15.76
C THR A 115 -4.78 -7.69 15.06
N ASP A 116 -4.88 -7.34 13.78
CA ASP A 116 -3.73 -7.02 12.93
C ASP A 116 -3.86 -5.64 12.26
N ALA A 117 -5.06 -5.06 12.27
CA ALA A 117 -5.33 -3.74 11.71
C ALA A 117 -6.42 -2.98 12.50
N VAL A 118 -6.47 -1.66 12.25
CA VAL A 118 -7.57 -0.78 12.65
C VAL A 118 -8.54 -0.66 11.47
N ILE A 119 -9.74 -1.20 11.61
CA ILE A 119 -10.71 -1.36 10.52
C ILE A 119 -11.93 -0.48 10.79
N PHE A 120 -12.31 0.38 9.84
CA PHE A 120 -13.47 1.27 10.01
C PHE A 120 -14.10 1.72 8.68
N PRO A 121 -15.39 2.12 8.69
CA PRO A 121 -16.05 2.57 7.47
C PRO A 121 -15.61 3.99 7.07
N ALA A 122 -15.48 4.23 5.77
CA ALA A 122 -15.30 5.55 5.16
C ALA A 122 -16.25 5.70 3.97
N THR A 123 -16.94 6.85 3.89
CA THR A 123 -18.04 7.08 2.93
C THR A 123 -17.61 7.88 1.70
N ASP A 124 -16.37 8.34 1.67
CA ASP A 124 -15.75 9.15 0.62
C ASP A 124 -14.67 8.40 -0.16
N LEU A 125 -14.63 7.07 -0.04
CA LEU A 125 -13.70 6.24 -0.81
C LEU A 125 -14.16 6.12 -2.26
N THR A 126 -13.19 6.18 -3.19
CA THR A 126 -13.43 5.86 -4.61
C THR A 126 -13.34 4.37 -4.88
N ASP A 127 -12.60 3.63 -4.06
CA ASP A 127 -12.38 2.19 -4.13
C ASP A 127 -13.10 1.52 -2.95
N ALA A 128 -13.50 0.26 -3.09
CA ALA A 128 -14.26 -0.45 -2.05
C ALA A 128 -13.45 -0.64 -0.75
N LEU A 129 -12.12 -0.74 -0.88
CA LEU A 129 -11.20 -0.92 0.22
C LEU A 129 -9.92 -0.10 -0.01
N VAL A 130 -9.45 0.61 1.00
CA VAL A 130 -8.16 1.30 1.00
C VAL A 130 -7.38 0.93 2.25
N MET A 131 -6.18 0.40 2.05
CA MET A 131 -5.26 0.01 3.12
C MET A 131 -4.11 1.00 3.18
N THR A 132 -3.78 1.46 4.37
CA THR A 132 -2.69 2.40 4.61
C THR A 132 -1.80 1.92 5.75
N ALA A 133 -0.50 2.07 5.55
CA ALA A 133 0.57 1.90 6.53
C ALA A 133 1.49 3.13 6.46
N TRP A 134 2.52 3.21 7.30
CA TRP A 134 3.44 4.35 7.28
C TRP A 134 4.06 4.55 5.90
N ARG A 135 3.69 5.68 5.26
CA ARG A 135 4.10 6.08 3.91
C ARG A 135 3.69 5.12 2.79
N THR A 136 2.76 4.20 3.04
CA THR A 136 2.36 3.19 2.07
C THR A 136 0.84 3.11 1.96
N ARG A 137 0.33 2.95 0.73
CA ARG A 137 -1.10 2.73 0.46
C ARG A 137 -1.31 1.65 -0.58
N GLN A 138 -2.41 0.91 -0.46
CA GLN A 138 -2.96 0.10 -1.54
C GLN A 138 -4.47 0.31 -1.63
N ARG A 139 -5.00 0.32 -2.85
CA ARG A 139 -6.41 0.56 -3.15
C ARG A 139 -6.98 -0.66 -3.86
N CYS A 140 -8.18 -1.10 -3.48
CA CYS A 140 -8.83 -2.26 -4.06
C CYS A 140 -10.27 -1.97 -4.44
N ARG A 141 -10.61 -2.27 -5.69
CA ARG A 141 -11.96 -2.08 -6.24
C ARG A 141 -12.99 -3.06 -5.67
N SER A 142 -12.53 -4.17 -5.11
CA SER A 142 -13.31 -5.19 -4.41
C SER A 142 -12.48 -5.77 -3.26
N PHE A 143 -13.10 -6.61 -2.43
CA PHE A 143 -12.37 -7.32 -1.38
C PHE A 143 -11.53 -8.45 -1.97
N ASP A 144 -10.24 -8.47 -1.60
CA ASP A 144 -9.29 -9.53 -1.95
C ASP A 144 -8.51 -9.89 -0.68
N SER A 145 -8.82 -11.05 -0.10
CA SER A 145 -8.23 -11.50 1.17
C SER A 145 -6.72 -11.71 1.09
N ASP A 146 -6.23 -12.16 -0.06
CA ASP A 146 -4.79 -12.41 -0.25
C ASP A 146 -4.04 -11.07 -0.30
N ALA A 147 -4.60 -10.07 -1.00
CA ALA A 147 -4.04 -8.72 -1.02
C ALA A 147 -4.04 -8.08 0.38
N VAL A 148 -5.12 -8.25 1.16
CA VAL A 148 -5.17 -7.73 2.54
C VAL A 148 -4.11 -8.40 3.42
N ALA A 149 -4.01 -9.73 3.36
CA ALA A 149 -3.01 -10.46 4.13
C ALA A 149 -1.57 -10.03 3.77
N SER A 150 -1.27 -9.93 2.47
CA SER A 150 0.03 -9.49 1.98
C SER A 150 0.35 -8.07 2.44
N PHE A 151 -0.58 -7.12 2.27
CA PHE A 151 -0.37 -5.73 2.67
C PHE A 151 -0.04 -5.60 4.16
N ILE A 152 -0.80 -6.28 5.02
CA ILE A 152 -0.56 -6.30 6.46
C ILE A 152 0.83 -6.89 6.77
N SER A 153 1.14 -8.06 6.21
CA SER A 153 2.40 -8.75 6.51
C SER A 153 3.64 -7.97 6.09
N GLU A 154 3.55 -7.19 5.01
CA GLU A 154 4.68 -6.47 4.43
C GLU A 154 4.89 -5.08 5.04
N ASN A 155 3.83 -4.48 5.61
CA ASN A 155 3.85 -3.06 6.01
C ASN A 155 3.58 -2.81 7.49
N ARG A 156 3.26 -3.84 8.27
CA ARG A 156 3.15 -3.70 9.73
C ARG A 156 4.55 -3.71 10.34
N GLU A 157 4.94 -2.59 10.94
CA GLU A 157 6.27 -2.35 11.52
C GLU A 157 6.25 -2.20 13.05
N ALA A 158 5.13 -2.46 13.72
CA ALA A 158 4.87 -2.22 15.15
C ALA A 158 5.81 -2.91 16.18
N ASN A 159 6.98 -3.41 15.77
CA ASN A 159 8.06 -3.91 16.63
C ASN A 159 9.47 -3.38 16.26
N ILE A 160 9.61 -2.40 15.38
CA ILE A 160 10.88 -1.68 15.16
C ILE A 160 10.73 -0.30 15.78
N ALA A 161 11.39 -0.07 16.92
CA ALA A 161 11.46 1.25 17.55
C ALA A 161 11.79 2.32 16.51
N HIS A 162 10.99 3.39 16.45
CA HIS A 162 11.28 4.51 15.57
C HIS A 162 12.60 5.16 16.02
N PRO A 163 13.54 5.45 15.10
CA PRO A 163 14.83 6.07 15.45
C PRO A 163 14.72 7.45 16.09
N ASP A 164 13.55 8.07 16.00
CA ASP A 164 13.30 9.45 16.40
C ASP A 164 12.78 9.59 17.86
N ASP A 165 12.64 8.48 18.58
CA ASP A 165 12.17 8.43 19.98
C ASP A 165 13.30 8.54 21.05
N ASN A 166 14.49 9.04 20.70
CA ASN A 166 15.60 9.20 21.67
C ASN A 166 16.36 10.53 21.57
#